data_AF-A0A9D7PZA8-F1
#
_entry.id   AF-A0A9D7PZA8-F1
#
_cell.length_a   1.000
_cell.length_b   1.000
_cell.length_c   1.000
_cell.angle_alpha   90.00
_cell.angle_beta   90.00
_cell.angle_gamma   90.00
#
_symmetry.space_group_name_H-M   'P 1'
#
loop_
_entity.id
_entity.type
_entity.pdbx_description
1 polymer ?
#
loop_
_entity_poly.entity_id
_entity_poly.type
_entity_poly.pdbx_seq_one_letter_code
_entity_poly.pdbx_strand_id
1 'polypeptide(L)'
;MAIAPVVFGGGAPTQLDIAAGCASSAIFKMDGSGSVGGNCGADNLSPTVPTGLSATPVSSAQINLSWVASTDNVGVTSYKVFRGGTLVGSPATTSFNDTGLTASTSYSYTLAACDAANNCSAQSNPVSAMTMPTTTSSNLALASVGAVASASVPTAALIRWRRSTTTSALVRLG
;
A
#
# COMPACT_ATOMS: atom_id res chain seq x y z
N MET A 1 -32.86 -67.57 13.19
CA MET A 1 -32.35 -66.51 12.29
C MET A 1 -31.10 -65.95 12.95
N ALA A 2 -29.93 -66.46 12.57
CA ALA A 2 -28.66 -66.12 13.19
C ALA A 2 -28.08 -64.87 12.52
N ILE A 3 -27.69 -63.87 13.32
CA ILE A 3 -27.09 -62.63 12.84
C ILE A 3 -25.58 -62.88 12.75
N ALA A 4 -25.02 -62.86 11.54
CA ALA A 4 -23.59 -63.01 11.34
C ALA A 4 -22.86 -61.71 11.76
N PRO A 5 -21.67 -61.79 12.40
CA PRO A 5 -20.85 -60.62 12.65
C PRO A 5 -20.23 -60.11 11.34
N VAL A 6 -20.22 -58.79 11.17
CA VAL A 6 -19.51 -58.10 10.09
C VAL A 6 -18.01 -58.22 10.34
N VAL A 7 -17.32 -58.95 9.47
CA VAL A 7 -15.85 -59.03 9.44
C VAL A 7 -15.35 -57.83 8.63
N PHE A 8 -14.69 -56.87 9.29
CA PHE A 8 -13.92 -55.84 8.59
C PHE A 8 -12.57 -56.43 8.18
N GLY A 9 -12.44 -56.72 6.89
CA GLY A 9 -11.20 -57.19 6.28
C GLY A 9 -10.14 -56.08 6.22
N GLY A 10 -8.98 -56.38 6.82
CA GLY A 10 -7.62 -56.03 6.38
C GLY A 10 -7.37 -54.68 5.71
N GLY A 11 -6.68 -53.81 6.43
CA GLY A 11 -5.96 -52.66 5.89
C GLY A 11 -5.92 -51.52 6.89
N ALA A 12 -4.99 -51.54 7.84
CA ALA A 12 -4.84 -50.46 8.80
C ALA A 12 -4.50 -49.13 8.08
N PRO A 13 -5.29 -48.06 8.20
CA PRO A 13 -4.71 -46.72 8.12
C PRO A 13 -3.95 -46.50 9.43
N THR A 14 -2.64 -46.75 9.46
CA THR A 14 -1.80 -46.51 10.66
C THR A 14 -1.53 -45.05 10.93
N GLN A 15 -2.20 -44.10 10.26
CA GLN A 15 -2.01 -42.69 10.56
C GLN A 15 -3.21 -41.88 10.10
N LEU A 16 -3.98 -41.34 11.06
CA LEU A 16 -4.65 -40.07 10.84
C LEU A 16 -3.52 -39.04 10.75
N ASP A 17 -3.14 -38.63 9.54
CA ASP A 17 -2.31 -37.46 9.36
C ASP A 17 -3.10 -36.24 9.84
N ILE A 18 -2.92 -35.90 11.10
CA ILE A 18 -3.35 -34.63 11.67
C ILE A 18 -2.45 -33.60 11.00
N ALA A 19 -2.95 -32.90 9.98
CA ALA A 19 -2.28 -31.74 9.43
C ALA A 19 -1.85 -30.83 10.59
N ALA A 20 -0.54 -30.67 10.75
CA ALA A 20 0.04 -29.84 11.79
C ALA A 20 -0.55 -28.43 11.69
N GLY A 21 -1.33 -28.03 12.70
CA GLY A 21 -1.89 -26.69 12.72
C GLY A 21 -2.80 -26.39 13.91
N CYS A 22 -3.79 -27.23 14.24
CA CYS A 22 -4.80 -26.78 15.21
C CYS A 22 -5.65 -27.88 15.87
N ALA A 23 -5.02 -28.79 16.62
CA ALA A 23 -5.76 -29.68 17.52
C ALA A 23 -5.72 -29.19 18.97
N SER A 24 -6.65 -28.31 19.35
CA SER A 24 -7.02 -28.09 20.75
C SER A 24 -8.20 -29.00 21.08
N SER A 25 -7.90 -30.16 21.67
CA SER A 25 -8.85 -31.12 22.27
C SER A 25 -9.76 -31.89 21.30
N ALA A 26 -9.43 -33.16 21.05
CA ALA A 26 -10.36 -34.13 20.48
C ALA A 26 -11.02 -34.93 21.61
N ILE A 27 -12.36 -34.90 21.73
CA ILE A 27 -13.10 -35.85 22.56
C ILE A 27 -13.50 -37.02 21.67
N PHE A 28 -12.75 -38.13 21.76
CA PHE A 28 -13.19 -39.39 21.16
C PHE A 28 -14.33 -39.97 22.00
N LYS A 29 -15.52 -40.09 21.41
CA LYS A 29 -16.59 -40.94 21.96
C LYS A 29 -16.34 -42.38 21.54
N MET A 30 -16.56 -43.34 22.45
CA MET A 30 -16.36 -44.77 22.18
C MET A 30 -17.42 -45.38 21.24
N ASP A 31 -18.37 -44.59 20.75
CA ASP A 31 -19.44 -45.01 19.81
C ASP A 31 -19.06 -44.79 18.33
N GLY A 32 -17.83 -44.36 18.04
CA GLY A 32 -17.36 -44.12 16.67
C GLY A 32 -17.89 -42.83 16.04
N SER A 33 -18.69 -42.03 16.75
CA SER A 33 -19.17 -40.72 16.31
C SER A 33 -18.45 -39.60 17.06
N GLY A 34 -17.21 -39.35 16.64
CA GLY A 34 -16.47 -38.15 17.03
C GLY A 34 -16.75 -37.02 16.05
N SER A 35 -17.37 -35.93 16.51
CA SER A 35 -17.28 -34.66 15.78
C SER A 35 -15.91 -34.06 16.08
N VAL A 36 -15.03 -33.98 15.07
CA VAL A 36 -13.86 -33.10 15.12
C VAL A 36 -14.35 -31.65 14.93
N GLY A 37 -15.04 -31.14 15.95
CA GLY A 37 -15.28 -29.71 16.08
C GLY A 37 -13.98 -29.03 16.48
N GLY A 38 -12.97 -29.07 15.62
CA GLY A 38 -11.78 -28.26 15.75
C GLY A 38 -12.19 -26.82 15.55
N ASN A 39 -12.52 -26.12 16.62
CA ASN A 39 -12.37 -24.67 16.60
C ASN A 39 -10.86 -24.44 16.59
N CYS A 40 -10.26 -24.45 15.40
CA CYS A 40 -8.95 -23.84 15.18
C CYS A 40 -9.16 -22.38 15.57
N GLY A 41 -8.88 -22.06 16.84
CA GLY A 41 -9.34 -20.86 17.51
C GLY A 41 -9.20 -19.70 16.55
N ALA A 42 -10.34 -19.16 16.09
CA ALA A 42 -10.34 -18.03 15.19
C ALA A 42 -9.41 -16.99 15.79
N ASP A 43 -8.38 -16.59 15.06
CA ASP A 43 -7.53 -15.52 15.55
C ASP A 43 -8.43 -14.32 15.83
N ASN A 44 -8.37 -13.81 17.04
CA ASN A 44 -9.17 -12.67 17.48
C ASN A 44 -8.28 -11.48 17.86
N LEU A 45 -6.97 -11.64 17.72
CA LEU A 45 -6.03 -10.56 17.95
C LEU A 45 -5.89 -9.80 16.65
N SER A 46 -6.06 -8.49 16.75
CA SER A 46 -5.80 -7.62 15.61
C SER A 46 -4.30 -7.38 15.49
N PRO A 47 -3.77 -7.29 14.26
CA PRO A 47 -2.37 -6.92 14.05
C PRO A 47 -1.99 -5.60 14.74
N THR A 48 -0.69 -5.37 14.90
CA THR A 48 -0.19 -4.06 15.33
C THR A 48 -0.45 -2.98 14.27
N VAL A 49 -0.61 -1.73 14.71
CA VAL A 49 -0.81 -0.59 13.81
C VAL A 49 0.47 -0.37 12.98
N PRO A 50 0.40 -0.26 11.64
CA PRO A 50 1.56 0.03 10.81
C PRO A 50 2.26 1.34 11.23
N THR A 51 3.59 1.33 11.24
CA THR A 51 4.41 2.50 11.58
C THR A 51 5.32 2.90 10.43
N GLY A 52 5.93 4.09 10.52
CA GLY A 52 6.88 4.55 9.50
C GLY A 52 6.27 4.77 8.12
N LEU A 53 4.98 5.10 8.04
CA LEU A 53 4.33 5.45 6.77
C LEU A 53 5.02 6.67 6.16
N SER A 54 5.47 6.52 4.92
CA SER A 54 6.07 7.57 4.11
C SER A 54 5.37 7.63 2.76
N ALA A 55 5.16 8.85 2.25
CA ALA A 55 4.57 9.12 0.95
C ALA A 55 5.49 10.01 0.12
N THR A 56 5.94 9.47 -1.01
CA THR A 56 6.87 10.14 -1.91
C THR A 56 6.19 10.40 -3.25
N PRO A 57 5.91 11.66 -3.61
CA PRO A 57 5.41 11.99 -4.94
C PRO A 57 6.50 11.72 -5.97
N VAL A 58 6.17 10.96 -7.02
CA VAL A 58 7.12 10.60 -8.10
C VAL A 58 6.77 11.22 -9.44
N SER A 59 5.51 11.64 -9.63
CA SER A 59 5.07 12.33 -10.84
C SER A 59 3.88 13.24 -10.55
N SER A 60 3.32 13.84 -11.61
CA SER A 60 2.07 14.60 -11.53
C SER A 60 0.83 13.75 -11.27
N ALA A 61 0.93 12.42 -11.41
CA ALA A 61 -0.20 11.51 -11.29
C ALA A 61 0.08 10.28 -10.40
N GLN A 62 1.21 10.28 -9.67
CA GLN A 62 1.61 9.14 -8.86
C GLN A 62 2.32 9.53 -7.55
N ILE A 63 1.95 8.83 -6.47
CA ILE A 63 2.60 8.87 -5.17
C ILE A 63 2.95 7.43 -4.75
N ASN A 64 4.20 7.19 -4.37
CA ASN A 64 4.64 5.91 -3.84
C ASN A 64 4.59 5.93 -2.31
N LEU A 65 3.99 4.90 -1.73
CA LEU A 65 3.88 4.69 -0.29
C LEU A 65 4.80 3.54 0.14
N SER A 66 5.41 3.70 1.30
CA SER A 66 6.19 2.66 1.97
C SER A 66 6.00 2.74 3.48
N TRP A 67 6.02 1.60 4.17
CA TRP A 67 5.85 1.55 5.63
C TRP A 67 6.62 0.37 6.24
N VAL A 68 6.71 0.36 7.57
CA VAL A 68 7.27 -0.75 8.34
C VAL A 68 6.19 -1.82 8.53
N ALA A 69 6.56 -3.09 8.32
CA ALA A 69 5.65 -4.22 8.48
C ALA A 69 5.05 -4.28 9.90
N SER A 70 3.75 -4.54 9.96
CA SER A 70 3.07 -4.87 11.21
C SER A 70 3.37 -6.31 11.62
N THR A 71 3.31 -6.55 12.93
CA THR A 71 3.42 -7.88 13.54
C THR A 71 2.08 -8.34 14.10
N ASP A 72 1.89 -9.66 14.10
CA ASP A 72 0.71 -10.36 14.61
C ASP A 72 1.11 -11.78 15.07
N ASN A 73 0.27 -12.46 15.87
CA ASN A 73 0.53 -13.81 16.37
C ASN A 73 0.40 -14.91 15.29
N VAL A 74 -0.49 -14.74 14.31
CA VAL A 74 -0.62 -15.66 13.17
C VAL A 74 -0.02 -15.06 11.90
N GLY A 75 -0.07 -13.73 11.78
CA GLY A 75 0.64 -12.99 10.76
C GLY A 75 -0.26 -12.06 9.95
N VAL A 76 0.36 -11.03 9.37
CA VAL A 76 -0.33 -10.02 8.59
C VAL A 76 -0.48 -10.50 7.15
N THR A 77 -1.72 -10.48 6.64
CA THR A 77 -2.04 -10.95 5.28
C THR A 77 -2.14 -9.80 4.28
N SER A 78 -2.63 -8.64 4.73
CA SER A 78 -2.80 -7.48 3.84
C SER A 78 -2.75 -6.15 4.60
N TYR A 79 -2.58 -5.06 3.87
CA TYR A 79 -2.65 -3.70 4.36
C TYR A 79 -3.72 -2.93 3.60
N LYS A 80 -4.74 -2.42 4.27
CA LYS A 80 -5.73 -1.51 3.68
C LYS A 80 -5.16 -0.11 3.60
N VAL A 81 -5.05 0.42 2.39
CA VAL A 81 -4.54 1.77 2.11
C VAL A 81 -5.71 2.71 1.88
N PHE A 82 -5.78 3.79 2.66
CA PHE A 82 -6.84 4.79 2.56
C PHE A 82 -6.29 6.13 2.10
N ARG A 83 -6.92 6.74 1.09
CA ARG A 83 -6.65 8.10 0.60
C ARG A 83 -7.83 9.00 0.95
N GLY A 84 -7.60 10.00 1.80
CA GLY A 84 -8.65 10.89 2.30
C GLY A 84 -9.81 10.14 2.97
N GLY A 85 -9.52 9.00 3.61
CA GLY A 85 -10.51 8.11 4.23
C GLY A 85 -11.15 7.07 3.30
N THR A 86 -10.92 7.13 1.99
CA THR A 86 -11.45 6.14 1.03
C THR A 86 -10.43 5.03 0.78
N LEU A 87 -10.83 3.77 0.85
CA LEU A 87 -9.97 2.63 0.51
C LEU A 87 -9.57 2.69 -0.96
N VAL A 88 -8.26 2.71 -1.25
CA VAL A 88 -7.70 2.75 -2.61
C VAL A 88 -6.96 1.48 -2.98
N GLY A 89 -6.60 0.64 -2.01
CA GLY A 89 -5.91 -0.62 -2.28
C GLY A 89 -5.73 -1.49 -1.04
N SER A 90 -5.37 -2.74 -1.28
CA SER A 90 -5.13 -3.74 -0.24
C SER A 90 -3.90 -4.62 -0.53
N PRO A 91 -2.68 -4.04 -0.68
CA PRO A 91 -1.47 -4.82 -0.94
C PRO A 91 -1.13 -5.79 0.20
N ALA A 92 -0.53 -6.93 -0.15
CA ALA A 92 0.10 -7.85 0.81
C ALA A 92 1.53 -7.43 1.17
N THR A 93 2.14 -6.55 0.38
CA THR A 93 3.48 -6.00 0.59
C THR A 93 3.46 -4.72 1.42
N THR A 94 4.63 -4.28 1.89
CA THR A 94 4.80 -3.03 2.65
C THR A 94 5.03 -1.79 1.77
N SER A 95 4.52 -1.83 0.55
CA SER A 95 4.64 -0.77 -0.45
C SER A 95 3.39 -0.70 -1.32
N PHE A 96 3.06 0.50 -1.78
CA PHE A 96 1.93 0.74 -2.67
C PHE A 96 2.19 1.90 -3.62
N ASN A 97 1.79 1.75 -4.88
CA ASN A 97 1.93 2.77 -5.91
C ASN A 97 0.53 3.34 -6.20
N ASP A 98 0.21 4.50 -5.63
CA ASP A 98 -1.04 5.18 -5.94
C ASP A 98 -0.91 5.98 -7.24
N THR A 99 -1.73 5.65 -8.22
CA THR A 99 -1.68 6.20 -9.59
C THR A 99 -3.03 6.81 -9.99
N GLY A 100 -3.05 7.55 -11.10
CA GLY A 100 -4.28 8.22 -11.56
C GLY A 100 -4.64 9.45 -10.72
N LEU A 101 -3.64 10.05 -10.06
CA LEU A 101 -3.81 11.24 -9.25
C LEU A 101 -3.88 12.51 -10.11
N THR A 102 -4.44 13.57 -9.54
CA THR A 102 -4.45 14.90 -10.14
C THR A 102 -3.17 15.64 -9.78
N ALA A 103 -2.63 16.40 -10.72
CA ALA A 103 -1.41 17.20 -10.52
C ALA A 103 -1.63 18.32 -9.50
N SER A 104 -0.54 18.74 -8.84
CA SER A 104 -0.55 19.82 -7.84
C SER A 104 -1.67 19.67 -6.79
N THR A 105 -1.95 18.45 -6.37
CA THR A 105 -3.02 18.12 -5.42
C THR A 105 -2.44 17.46 -4.18
N SER A 106 -2.87 17.92 -3.01
CA SER A 106 -2.48 17.33 -1.72
C SER A 106 -3.36 16.12 -1.41
N TYR A 107 -2.73 14.99 -1.10
CA TYR A 107 -3.39 13.75 -0.70
C TYR A 107 -2.92 13.34 0.68
N SER A 108 -3.84 12.83 1.50
CA SER A 108 -3.56 12.29 2.82
C SER A 108 -3.80 10.78 2.83
N TYR A 109 -2.87 10.04 3.43
CA TYR A 109 -2.86 8.59 3.46
C TYR A 109 -2.84 8.06 4.88
N THR A 110 -3.60 6.99 5.10
CA THR A 110 -3.57 6.17 6.32
C THR A 110 -3.59 4.70 5.94
N LEU A 111 -3.09 3.83 6.83
CA LEU A 111 -2.98 2.40 6.60
C LEU A 111 -3.54 1.61 7.78
N ALA A 112 -4.17 0.46 7.52
CA ALA A 112 -4.51 -0.53 8.54
C ALA A 112 -3.97 -1.90 8.12
N ALA A 113 -3.38 -2.65 9.04
CA ALA A 113 -2.96 -4.03 8.80
C ALA A 113 -4.12 -4.98 9.08
N CYS A 114 -4.31 -5.99 8.24
CA CYS A 114 -5.33 -7.01 8.40
C CYS A 114 -4.73 -8.43 8.29
N ASP A 115 -5.21 -9.34 9.12
CA ASP A 115 -4.82 -10.75 9.12
C ASP A 115 -5.72 -11.61 8.19
N ALA A 116 -5.51 -12.93 8.20
CA ALA A 116 -6.30 -13.89 7.43
C ALA A 116 -7.69 -14.17 8.06
N ALA A 117 -7.84 -13.90 9.36
CA ALA A 117 -9.11 -13.97 10.09
C ALA A 117 -9.96 -12.70 9.89
N ASN A 118 -9.45 -11.72 9.12
CA ASN A 118 -10.05 -10.44 8.81
C ASN A 118 -10.17 -9.49 10.02
N ASN A 119 -9.35 -9.69 11.07
CA ASN A 119 -9.13 -8.67 12.08
C ASN A 119 -8.21 -7.60 11.52
N CYS A 120 -8.57 -6.33 11.70
CA CYS A 120 -7.79 -5.21 11.23
C CYS A 120 -7.40 -4.30 12.39
N SER A 121 -6.18 -3.77 12.33
CA SER A 121 -5.68 -2.80 13.29
C SER A 121 -6.34 -1.43 13.12
N ALA A 122 -6.13 -0.55 14.10
CA ALA A 122 -6.46 0.87 13.93
C ALA A 122 -5.63 1.49 12.78
N GLN A 123 -6.13 2.59 12.22
CA GLN A 123 -5.40 3.30 11.18
C GLN A 123 -4.11 3.94 11.72
N SER A 124 -3.07 3.94 10.90
CA SER A 124 -1.80 4.62 11.17
C SER A 124 -1.99 6.14 11.31
N ASN A 125 -0.96 6.81 11.83
CA ASN A 125 -0.89 8.27 11.74
C ASN A 125 -0.97 8.70 10.25
N PRO A 126 -1.71 9.77 9.94
CA PRO A 126 -1.85 10.24 8.58
C PRO A 126 -0.55 10.86 8.08
N VAL A 127 -0.23 10.61 6.82
CA VAL A 127 0.87 11.27 6.09
C VAL A 127 0.31 11.95 4.85
N SER A 128 0.79 13.15 4.55
CA SER A 128 0.33 13.91 3.40
C SER A 128 1.46 14.15 2.40
N ALA A 129 1.14 14.04 1.11
CA ALA A 129 2.05 14.33 0.01
C ALA A 129 1.31 15.05 -1.12
N MET A 130 2.02 15.92 -1.81
CA MET A 130 1.49 16.69 -2.93
C MET A 130 2.09 16.19 -4.24
N THR A 131 1.24 15.90 -5.23
CA THR A 131 1.70 15.52 -6.58
C THR A 131 2.44 16.66 -7.25
N MET A 132 3.35 16.30 -8.16
CA MET A 132 4.10 17.29 -8.94
C MET A 132 3.16 18.06 -9.89
N PRO A 133 3.52 19.28 -10.31
CA PRO A 133 2.80 19.96 -11.39
C PRO A 133 2.95 19.21 -12.72
N THR A 134 1.99 19.38 -13.63
CA THR A 134 2.14 18.92 -15.01
C THR A 134 3.19 19.76 -15.73
N THR A 135 4.21 19.11 -16.29
CA THR A 135 5.14 19.75 -17.22
C THR A 135 4.52 19.75 -18.61
N THR A 136 3.84 20.83 -18.97
CA THR A 136 3.43 21.03 -20.37
C THR A 136 4.68 21.36 -21.16
N SER A 137 5.21 20.40 -21.92
CA SER A 137 6.25 20.66 -22.91
C SER A 137 5.60 21.44 -24.06
N SER A 138 5.50 22.75 -23.90
CA SER A 138 5.14 23.64 -24.99
C SER A 138 6.29 23.57 -26.00
N ASN A 139 6.04 22.92 -27.14
CA ASN A 139 6.92 23.01 -28.30
C ASN A 139 6.97 24.49 -28.72
N LEU A 140 7.95 25.22 -28.20
CA LEU A 140 8.27 26.57 -28.66
C LEU A 140 8.80 26.42 -30.07
N ALA A 141 7.89 26.37 -31.06
CA ALA A 141 8.25 26.56 -32.44
C ALA A 141 8.88 27.96 -32.54
N LEU A 142 10.22 28.02 -32.62
CA LEU A 142 10.96 29.23 -32.96
C LEU A 142 10.67 29.57 -34.43
N ALA A 143 9.48 30.08 -34.72
CA ALA A 143 9.25 30.92 -35.88
C ALA A 143 9.60 32.36 -35.47
N SER A 144 10.90 32.67 -35.54
CA SER A 144 11.47 34.00 -35.80
C SER A 144 11.36 35.17 -34.80
N VAL A 145 11.24 35.02 -33.48
CA VAL A 145 11.54 36.17 -32.59
C VAL A 145 12.33 35.75 -31.36
N GLY A 146 13.51 36.37 -31.19
CA GLY A 146 14.52 36.04 -30.19
C GLY A 146 14.08 36.23 -28.73
N ALA A 147 13.48 35.20 -28.14
CA ALA A 147 13.26 35.13 -26.70
C ALA A 147 13.66 33.75 -26.18
N VAL A 148 14.84 33.66 -25.58
CA VAL A 148 15.22 32.53 -24.73
C VAL A 148 14.56 32.72 -23.36
N ALA A 149 13.44 32.04 -23.14
CA ALA A 149 12.88 31.89 -21.79
C ALA A 149 13.55 30.68 -21.12
N SER A 150 14.59 30.94 -20.33
CA SER A 150 15.25 29.91 -19.53
C SER A 150 14.29 29.40 -18.46
N ALA A 151 13.92 28.12 -18.52
CA ALA A 151 13.18 27.45 -17.47
C ALA A 151 14.06 27.31 -16.20
N SER A 152 13.62 27.96 -15.12
CA SER A 152 14.29 27.93 -13.84
C SER A 152 14.00 26.60 -13.15
N VAL A 153 15.02 25.75 -13.02
CA VAL A 153 15.05 24.65 -12.06
C VAL A 153 15.22 25.28 -10.66
N PRO A 154 14.42 24.95 -9.63
CA PRO A 154 14.51 25.64 -8.37
C PRO A 154 15.72 25.13 -7.58
N THR A 155 16.84 25.84 -7.66
CA THR A 155 17.90 25.73 -6.66
C THR A 155 18.37 27.13 -6.28
N ALA A 156 17.88 27.58 -5.11
CA ALA A 156 18.41 28.66 -4.28
C ALA A 156 19.03 29.87 -5.01
N ALA A 157 18.20 30.81 -5.46
CA ALA A 157 18.65 32.09 -5.99
C ALA A 157 18.60 33.19 -4.91
N LEU A 158 19.75 33.58 -4.35
CA LEU A 158 19.90 34.89 -3.72
C LEU A 158 19.78 35.96 -4.81
N ILE A 159 18.68 36.70 -4.82
CA ILE A 159 18.42 37.77 -5.79
C ILE A 159 19.32 38.97 -5.45
N ARG A 160 20.33 39.23 -6.30
CA ARG A 160 21.07 40.49 -6.31
C ARG A 160 20.61 41.33 -7.50
N TRP A 161 19.87 42.40 -7.25
CA TRP A 161 19.49 43.36 -8.28
C TRP A 161 20.73 44.10 -8.82
N ARG A 162 20.98 43.98 -10.12
CA ARG A 162 21.90 44.88 -10.85
C ARG A 162 21.05 45.74 -11.78
N ARG A 163 21.09 47.06 -11.60
CA ARG A 163 20.53 48.00 -12.58
C ARG A 163 21.50 48.03 -13.78
N SER A 164 21.02 47.68 -14.97
CA SER A 164 21.79 47.80 -16.21
C SER A 164 21.41 49.12 -16.88
N THR A 165 22.32 50.09 -16.86
CA THR A 165 22.28 51.25 -17.77
C THR A 165 22.87 50.81 -19.10
N THR A 166 22.04 50.65 -20.12
CA THR A 166 22.52 50.42 -21.49
C THR A 166 22.25 51.67 -22.33
N THR A 167 23.33 52.33 -22.67
CA THR A 167 23.47 53.34 -23.73
C THR A 167 22.96 52.75 -25.06
N SER A 168 22.02 53.40 -25.73
CA SER A 168 21.63 53.04 -27.11
C SER A 168 21.87 54.22 -28.05
N ALA A 169 22.67 53.97 -29.08
CA ALA A 169 22.99 54.90 -30.15
C ALA A 169 22.07 54.71 -31.37
N LEU A 170 21.74 55.85 -31.98
CA LEU A 170 21.38 56.15 -33.39
C LEU A 170 20.15 55.50 -34.06
N VAL A 171 19.19 56.37 -34.44
CA VAL A 171 18.42 56.25 -35.69
C VAL A 171 18.38 57.64 -36.37
N ARG A 172 18.73 57.63 -37.66
CA ARG A 172 18.78 58.78 -38.59
C ARG A 172 17.42 58.90 -39.28
N LEU A 173 16.86 60.11 -39.36
CA LEU A 173 15.74 60.45 -40.26
C LEU A 173 15.94 61.86 -40.82
N GLY A 174 15.75 61.99 -42.13
CA GLY A 174 15.48 63.23 -42.87
C GLY A 174 16.66 64.16 -43.09
#